data_AF-A0A2E7MPS8-F1
#
_entry.id   AF-A0A2E7MPS8-F1
#
_cell.length_a   1.000
_cell.length_b   1.000
_cell.length_c   1.000
_cell.angle_alpha   90.00
_cell.angle_beta   90.00
_cell.angle_gamma   90.00
#
_symmetry.space_group_name_H-M   'P 1'
#
loop_
_entity.id
_entity.type
_entity.pdbx_description
1 polymer ?
#
loop_
_entity_poly.entity_id
_entity_poly.type
_entity_poly.pdbx_seq_one_letter_code
_entity_poly.pdbx_strand_id
1 'polypeptide(L)'
;MDWSFPPEAEEFRNEVKAFITEHLTDDVITSTHDGTIHNWDFHKKIAERGWLGGAVPAELGGGGKSALEMAVMIEELQLAGAPIDGMGVAIVVASVVLELGNDHLKEAIVPKLLSGETLVSFGYTEPDSGS
;
A
#
# COMPACT_ATOMS: atom_id res chain seq x y z
N MET A 1 -16.46 -1.51 -27.69
CA MET A 1 -16.19 -1.28 -26.26
C MET A 1 -14.69 -1.24 -26.12
N ASP A 2 -14.17 -0.17 -25.55
CA ASP A 2 -12.74 0.01 -25.32
C ASP A 2 -12.43 -0.47 -23.89
N TRP A 3 -11.43 -1.33 -23.77
CA TRP A 3 -10.97 -1.93 -22.51
C TRP A 3 -9.55 -1.50 -22.15
N SER A 4 -8.97 -0.57 -22.92
CA SER A 4 -7.68 0.01 -22.59
C SER A 4 -7.77 0.88 -21.33
N PHE A 5 -6.66 1.00 -20.60
CA PHE A 5 -6.58 1.95 -19.50
C PHE A 5 -6.61 3.39 -20.05
N PRO A 6 -7.24 4.33 -19.34
CA PRO A 6 -7.05 5.75 -19.58
C PRO A 6 -5.56 6.12 -19.52
N PRO A 7 -5.13 7.17 -20.26
CA PRO A 7 -3.71 7.56 -20.34
C PRO A 7 -3.04 7.71 -18.97
N GLU A 8 -3.72 8.31 -17.99
CA GLU A 8 -3.18 8.58 -16.66
C GLU A 8 -2.88 7.28 -15.89
N ALA A 9 -3.75 6.27 -16.02
CA ALA A 9 -3.54 4.96 -15.40
C ALA A 9 -2.43 4.17 -16.11
N GLU A 10 -2.31 4.29 -17.44
CA GLU A 10 -1.22 3.63 -18.20
C GLU A 10 0.14 4.30 -17.93
N GLU A 11 0.19 5.62 -17.79
CA GLU A 11 1.38 6.34 -17.36
C GLU A 11 1.83 5.89 -15.97
N PHE A 12 0.90 5.85 -15.00
CA PHE A 12 1.20 5.37 -13.66
C PHE A 12 1.63 3.90 -13.65
N ARG A 13 1.00 3.04 -14.47
CA ARG A 13 1.43 1.65 -14.67
C ARG A 13 2.89 1.54 -15.05
N ASN A 14 3.35 2.40 -15.97
CA ASN A 14 4.73 2.41 -16.43
C ASN A 14 5.69 2.87 -15.32
N GLU A 15 5.28 3.84 -14.50
CA GLU A 15 6.04 4.23 -13.30
C GLU A 15 6.19 3.07 -12.30
N VAL A 16 5.11 2.32 -12.06
CA VAL A 16 5.11 1.15 -11.16
C VAL A 16 6.02 0.05 -11.71
N LYS A 17 5.95 -0.27 -13.01
CA LYS A 17 6.83 -1.25 -13.65
C LYS A 17 8.31 -0.85 -13.58
N ALA A 18 8.61 0.43 -13.77
CA ALA A 18 9.96 0.95 -13.61
C ALA A 18 10.44 0.80 -12.16
N PHE A 19 9.61 1.14 -11.18
CA PHE A 19 9.91 0.95 -9.76
C PHE A 19 10.17 -0.52 -9.41
N ILE A 20 9.33 -1.44 -9.90
CA ILE A 20 9.52 -2.89 -9.71
C ILE A 20 10.87 -3.32 -10.27
N THR A 21 11.18 -2.92 -11.51
CA THR A 21 12.46 -3.26 -12.16
C THR A 21 13.66 -2.74 -11.37
N GLU A 22 13.53 -1.57 -10.75
CA GLU A 22 14.61 -0.93 -9.99
C GLU A 22 14.81 -1.53 -8.60
N HIS A 23 13.73 -1.95 -7.93
CA HIS A 23 13.77 -2.22 -6.49
C HIS A 23 13.35 -3.62 -6.06
N LEU A 24 12.68 -4.39 -6.93
CA LEU A 24 12.26 -5.75 -6.63
C LEU A 24 13.28 -6.76 -7.16
N THR A 25 14.31 -7.03 -6.36
CA THR A 25 15.32 -8.05 -6.69
C THR A 25 14.85 -9.44 -6.26
N ASP A 26 15.48 -10.49 -6.79
CA ASP A 26 15.26 -11.87 -6.34
C ASP A 26 15.50 -12.03 -4.82
N ASP A 27 16.49 -11.31 -4.28
CA ASP A 27 16.75 -11.27 -2.83
C ASP A 27 15.58 -10.66 -2.05
N VAL A 28 14.93 -9.61 -2.57
CA VAL A 28 13.73 -9.02 -1.93
C VAL A 28 12.58 -10.03 -1.94
N ILE A 29 12.35 -10.70 -3.07
CA ILE A 29 11.29 -11.71 -3.21
C ILE A 29 11.52 -12.91 -2.28
N THR A 30 12.76 -13.40 -2.21
CA THR A 30 13.13 -14.58 -1.41
C THR A 30 13.41 -14.26 0.06
N SER A 31 13.57 -12.98 0.44
CA SER A 31 13.74 -12.59 1.85
C SER A 31 12.54 -12.92 2.73
N THR A 32 11.39 -13.22 2.14
CA THR A 32 10.14 -13.55 2.84
C THR A 32 9.86 -15.05 2.77
N HIS A 33 10.49 -15.82 3.65
CA HIS A 33 10.30 -17.27 3.75
C HIS A 33 10.08 -17.69 5.20
N ASP A 34 8.80 -17.77 5.63
CA ASP A 34 8.31 -18.50 6.83
C ASP A 34 6.93 -18.03 7.39
N GLY A 35 6.15 -17.21 6.66
CA GLY A 35 4.73 -16.99 6.99
C GLY A 35 4.24 -15.55 6.89
N THR A 36 5.10 -14.59 6.56
CA THR A 36 4.70 -13.21 6.22
C THR A 36 5.42 -12.78 4.95
N ILE A 37 4.66 -12.35 3.93
CA ILE A 37 5.20 -11.89 2.65
C ILE A 37 5.35 -10.36 2.72
N HIS A 38 6.22 -9.91 3.63
CA HIS A 38 6.53 -8.48 3.82
C HIS A 38 8.03 -8.20 3.90
N ASN A 39 8.51 -7.30 3.06
CA ASN A 39 9.87 -6.76 3.14
C ASN A 39 9.81 -5.27 3.54
N TRP A 40 10.40 -4.94 4.69
CA TRP A 40 10.37 -3.58 5.26
C TRP A 40 11.05 -2.55 4.36
N ASP A 41 12.19 -2.89 3.76
CA ASP A 41 12.93 -1.94 2.93
C ASP A 41 12.23 -1.68 1.60
N PHE A 42 11.59 -2.69 1.02
CA PHE A 42 10.77 -2.52 -0.17
C PHE A 42 9.51 -1.71 0.15
N HIS A 43 8.86 -1.97 1.29
CA HIS A 43 7.71 -1.21 1.75
C HIS A 43 8.03 0.28 1.97
N LYS A 44 9.18 0.60 2.57
CA LYS A 44 9.65 1.98 2.72
C LYS A 44 9.89 2.67 1.37
N LYS A 45 10.47 1.96 0.38
CA LYS A 45 10.63 2.52 -0.98
C LYS A 45 9.29 2.86 -1.64
N ILE A 46 8.25 2.04 -1.42
CA ILE A 46 6.88 2.37 -1.87
C ILE A 46 6.37 3.64 -1.15
N ALA A 47 6.60 3.75 0.16
CA ALA A 47 6.22 4.91 0.96
C ALA A 47 6.93 6.20 0.51
N GLU A 48 8.23 6.13 0.19
CA GLU A 48 9.04 7.25 -0.31
C GLU A 48 8.53 7.81 -1.65
N ARG A 49 7.90 6.97 -2.49
CA ARG A 49 7.18 7.42 -3.69
C ARG A 49 5.84 8.10 -3.38
N GLY A 50 5.44 8.15 -2.12
CA GLY A 50 4.15 8.66 -1.66
C GLY A 50 2.98 7.73 -1.95
N TRP A 51 3.22 6.49 -2.40
CA TRP A 51 2.16 5.61 -2.91
C TRP A 51 1.28 5.00 -1.81
N LEU A 52 1.80 4.84 -0.58
CA LEU A 52 0.96 4.48 0.57
C LEU A 52 -0.06 5.58 0.89
N GLY A 53 0.38 6.84 0.86
CA GLY A 53 -0.50 8.00 1.02
C GLY A 53 -1.39 8.23 -0.21
N GLY A 54 -0.97 7.83 -1.41
CA GLY A 54 -1.75 7.94 -2.64
C GLY A 54 -3.12 7.29 -2.56
N ALA A 55 -3.21 6.18 -1.82
CA ALA A 55 -4.45 5.43 -1.59
C ALA A 55 -5.41 6.08 -0.58
N VAL A 56 -4.93 7.06 0.18
CA VAL A 56 -5.72 7.82 1.14
C VAL A 56 -6.50 8.91 0.38
N PRO A 57 -7.81 9.09 0.67
CA PRO A 57 -8.61 10.13 0.04
C PRO A 57 -7.97 11.53 0.16
N ALA A 58 -8.07 12.32 -0.91
CA ALA A 58 -7.43 13.64 -0.96
C ALA A 58 -8.00 14.60 0.10
N GLU A 59 -9.31 14.49 0.37
CA GLU A 59 -10.02 15.22 1.43
C GLU A 59 -9.50 14.92 2.84
N LEU A 60 -8.81 13.79 3.02
CA LEU A 60 -8.17 13.39 4.27
C LEU A 60 -6.68 13.72 4.32
N GLY A 61 -6.16 14.48 3.34
CA GLY A 61 -4.74 14.86 3.25
C GLY A 61 -3.86 13.79 2.58
N GLY A 62 -4.45 12.85 1.85
CA GLY A 62 -3.74 11.83 1.08
C GLY A 62 -3.15 12.32 -0.25
N GLY A 63 -2.46 11.41 -0.94
CA GLY A 63 -1.73 11.66 -2.19
C GLY A 63 -2.59 11.68 -3.45
N GLY A 64 -3.91 11.46 -3.34
CA GLY A 64 -4.88 11.76 -4.39
C GLY A 64 -4.81 10.86 -5.63
N LYS A 65 -4.29 9.63 -5.51
CA LYS A 65 -4.36 8.66 -6.61
C LYS A 65 -5.80 8.16 -6.78
N SER A 66 -6.21 7.98 -8.03
CA SER A 66 -7.51 7.41 -8.33
C SER A 66 -7.59 5.93 -7.92
N ALA A 67 -8.81 5.42 -7.73
CA ALA A 67 -9.03 4.00 -7.45
C ALA A 67 -8.45 3.10 -8.55
N LEU A 68 -8.47 3.55 -9.80
CA LEU A 68 -7.90 2.81 -10.94
C LEU A 68 -6.37 2.78 -10.88
N GLU A 69 -5.71 3.91 -10.61
CA GLU A 69 -4.26 3.95 -10.43
C GLU A 69 -3.81 3.03 -9.29
N MET A 70 -4.54 3.04 -8.17
CA MET A 70 -4.24 2.16 -7.04
C MET A 70 -4.44 0.68 -7.40
N ALA A 71 -5.50 0.34 -8.13
CA ALA A 71 -5.74 -1.02 -8.61
C ALA A 71 -4.61 -1.50 -9.53
N VAL A 72 -4.18 -0.65 -10.46
CA VAL A 72 -3.06 -0.94 -11.38
C VAL A 72 -1.76 -1.16 -10.61
N MET A 73 -1.45 -0.31 -9.62
CA MET A 73 -0.23 -0.49 -8.82
C MET A 73 -0.25 -1.82 -8.06
N ILE A 74 -1.37 -2.14 -7.41
CA ILE A 74 -1.50 -3.40 -6.66
C ILE A 74 -1.38 -4.60 -7.61
N GLU A 75 -2.04 -4.55 -8.77
CA GLU A 75 -1.96 -5.61 -9.78
C GLU A 75 -0.52 -5.86 -10.24
N GLU A 76 0.21 -4.81 -10.63
CA GLU A 76 1.59 -4.94 -11.11
C GLU A 76 2.54 -5.47 -10.00
N LEU A 77 2.39 -4.98 -8.76
CA LEU A 77 3.18 -5.48 -7.63
C LEU A 77 2.90 -6.96 -7.35
N GLN A 78 1.63 -7.38 -7.40
CA GLN A 78 1.23 -8.77 -7.19
C GLN A 78 1.70 -9.68 -8.33
N LEU A 79 1.56 -9.26 -9.59
CA LEU A 79 2.05 -9.99 -10.75
C LEU A 79 3.57 -10.21 -10.70
N ALA A 80 4.30 -9.25 -10.13
CA ALA A 80 5.74 -9.34 -9.93
C ALA A 80 6.16 -10.16 -8.69
N GLY A 81 5.21 -10.60 -7.86
CA GLY A 81 5.50 -11.34 -6.63
C GLY A 81 6.10 -10.47 -5.51
N ALA A 82 5.78 -9.18 -5.49
CA ALA A 82 6.33 -8.26 -4.50
C ALA A 82 5.83 -8.57 -3.06
N PRO A 83 6.72 -8.51 -2.05
CA PRO A 83 6.36 -8.79 -0.66
C PRO A 83 5.69 -7.59 0.04
N ILE A 84 4.39 -7.42 -0.20
CA ILE A 84 3.61 -6.22 0.18
C ILE A 84 2.48 -6.46 1.19
N ASP A 85 2.46 -7.56 1.94
CA ASP A 85 1.30 -7.93 2.81
C ASP A 85 0.85 -6.81 3.76
N GLY A 86 1.80 -6.08 4.36
CA GLY A 86 1.50 -4.98 5.28
C GLY A 86 0.86 -3.74 4.62
N MET A 87 0.99 -3.57 3.31
CA MET A 87 0.57 -2.36 2.60
C MET A 87 -0.93 -2.11 2.68
N GLY A 88 -1.74 -3.14 2.39
CA GLY A 88 -3.20 -3.00 2.37
C GLY A 88 -3.75 -2.63 3.74
N VAL A 89 -3.27 -3.30 4.79
CA VAL A 89 -3.70 -3.04 6.18
C VAL A 89 -3.30 -1.63 6.63
N ALA A 90 -2.08 -1.18 6.30
CA ALA A 90 -1.63 0.17 6.61
C ALA A 90 -2.51 1.24 5.97
N ILE A 91 -2.88 1.08 4.69
CA ILE A 91 -3.74 2.02 3.96
C ILE A 91 -5.14 2.10 4.58
N VAL A 92 -5.76 0.95 4.87
CA VAL A 92 -7.12 0.91 5.43
C VAL A 92 -7.13 1.52 6.82
N VAL A 93 -6.18 1.17 7.70
CA VAL A 93 -6.12 1.76 9.05
C VAL A 93 -5.83 3.25 9.01
N ALA A 94 -4.91 3.71 8.16
CA ALA A 94 -4.66 5.14 8.01
C ALA A 94 -5.92 5.91 7.61
N SER A 95 -6.69 5.36 6.65
CA SER A 95 -7.96 5.94 6.20
C SER A 95 -9.01 5.97 7.32
N VAL A 96 -9.15 4.88 8.09
CA VAL A 96 -10.09 4.80 9.23
C VAL A 96 -9.72 5.80 10.33
N VAL A 97 -8.43 5.93 10.66
CA VAL A 97 -7.96 6.88 11.68
C VAL A 97 -8.15 8.33 11.22
N LEU A 98 -7.93 8.62 9.93
CA LEU A 98 -8.18 9.95 9.37
C LEU A 98 -9.67 10.32 9.39
N GLU A 99 -10.54 9.36 9.08
CA GLU A 99 -12.00 9.56 9.06
C GLU A 99 -12.60 9.66 10.47
N LEU A 100 -12.23 8.74 11.36
CA LEU A 100 -12.93 8.52 12.65
C LEU A 100 -12.10 8.84 13.89
N GLY A 101 -10.78 8.98 13.74
CA GLY A 101 -9.87 9.23 14.86
C GLY A 101 -10.00 10.64 15.44
N ASN A 102 -9.57 10.81 16.69
CA ASN A 102 -9.31 12.14 17.25
C ASN A 102 -7.93 12.65 16.79
N ASP A 103 -7.64 13.93 17.06
CA ASP A 103 -6.39 14.57 16.62
C ASP A 103 -5.14 13.83 17.12
N HIS A 104 -5.17 13.34 18.36
CA HIS A 104 -4.08 12.56 18.93
C HIS A 104 -3.77 11.29 18.12
N LEU A 105 -4.80 10.53 17.73
CA LEU A 105 -4.61 9.32 16.92
C LEU A 105 -4.11 9.65 15.52
N LYS A 106 -4.65 10.71 14.90
CA LYS A 106 -4.23 11.16 13.56
C LYS A 106 -2.75 11.51 13.55
N GLU A 107 -2.29 12.32 14.50
CA GLU A 107 -0.90 12.75 14.61
C GLU A 107 0.05 11.60 14.98
N ALA A 108 -0.37 10.69 15.85
CA ALA A 108 0.50 9.63 16.36
C ALA A 108 0.66 8.43 15.41
N ILE A 109 -0.37 8.13 14.61
CA ILE A 109 -0.46 6.87 13.84
C ILE A 109 -0.24 7.11 12.35
N VAL A 110 -0.95 8.06 11.75
CA VAL A 110 -1.04 8.21 10.28
C VAL A 110 0.34 8.48 9.66
N PRO A 111 1.17 9.40 10.17
CA PRO A 111 2.49 9.67 9.57
C PRO A 111 3.39 8.43 9.57
N LYS A 112 3.33 7.60 10.62
CA LYS A 112 4.16 6.39 10.76
C LYS A 112 3.72 5.27 9.83
N LEU A 113 2.41 5.14 9.59
CA LEU A 113 1.87 4.17 8.63
C LEU A 113 2.21 4.57 7.20
N LEU A 114 1.97 5.84 6.84
CA LEU A 114 2.17 6.31 5.47
C LEU A 114 3.64 6.50 5.09
N SER A 115 4.54 6.62 6.07
CA SER A 115 6.00 6.58 5.86
C SER A 115 6.57 5.17 5.74
N GLY A 116 5.76 4.13 5.98
CA GLY A 116 6.24 2.74 6.05
C GLY A 116 7.15 2.44 7.25
N GLU A 117 7.18 3.33 8.26
CA GLU A 117 7.95 3.12 9.50
C GLU A 117 7.33 2.03 10.38
N THR A 118 6.01 1.92 10.36
CA THR A 118 5.27 0.91 11.15
C THR A 118 4.25 0.18 10.30
N LEU A 119 3.92 -1.03 10.74
CA LEU A 119 2.74 -1.76 10.32
C LEU A 119 1.70 -1.75 11.43
N VAL A 120 0.52 -2.26 11.08
CA VAL A 120 -0.62 -2.45 11.97
C VAL A 120 -1.37 -3.72 11.54
N SER A 121 -2.19 -4.26 12.43
CA SER A 121 -2.98 -5.47 12.20
C SER A 121 -4.45 -5.22 12.52
N PHE A 122 -5.34 -5.90 11.79
CA PHE A 122 -6.77 -5.94 12.11
C PHE A 122 -7.11 -7.15 12.96
N GLY A 123 -7.44 -6.93 14.24
CA GLY A 123 -7.96 -7.97 15.12
C GLY A 123 -9.47 -8.13 14.97
N TYR A 124 -9.97 -8.55 13.80
CA TYR A 124 -11.41 -8.80 13.60
C TYR A 124 -11.85 -10.19 14.08
N THR A 125 -11.07 -11.22 13.75
CA THR A 125 -11.44 -12.62 13.99
C THR A 125 -11.18 -13.00 15.45
N GLU A 126 -12.17 -13.64 16.07
CA GLU A 126 -12.09 -14.17 17.43
C GLU A 126 -12.37 -15.70 17.40
N PRO A 127 -12.04 -16.47 18.46
CA PRO A 127 -12.19 -17.93 18.47
C PRO A 127 -13.58 -18.44 18.06
N ASP A 128 -14.63 -17.68 18.43
CA ASP A 128 -16.03 -18.01 18.15
C ASP A 128 -16.71 -16.98 17.22
N SER A 129 -15.95 -16.11 16.54
CA SER A 129 -16.49 -15.09 15.64
C SER A 129 -15.62 -14.91 14.39
N GLY A 130 -16.09 -15.57 13.33
CA GLY A 130 -15.53 -15.62 11.97
C GLY A 130 -16.54 -16.32 11.06
N SER A 131 -16.25 -16.42 9.76
CA SER A 131 -17.10 -17.12 8.78
C SER A 131 -17.02 -18.64 8.89
#